data_AF-A0A942SNL1-F1
#
_entry.id   AF-A0A942SNL1-F1
#
_cell.length_a   1.000
_cell.length_b   1.000
_cell.length_c   1.000
_cell.angle_alpha   90.00
_cell.angle_beta   90.00
_cell.angle_gamma   90.00
#
_symmetry.space_group_name_H-M   'P 1'
#
loop_
_entity.id
_entity.type
_entity.pdbx_description
1 polymer ?
#
loop_
_entity_poly.entity_id
_entity_poly.type
_entity_poly.pdbx_seq_one_letter_code
_entity_poly.pdbx_strand_id
1 'polypeptide(L)'
;MGFLFLVIVFISVGFLAFLGGIVYLLINLIRRRKKKIPLIVISASIVLFILGVFISPKANDSVNASNKKINAVNAAAKKLEEQKKDRKKQQELLNFKGNLNAEVKNGKVLVSIDSNVPDGGIFEVTLMNGKIDIIDEFIKTKDGKIRKEFTIPKKWGVGYIATSAMFRFNYDKKPQPESIKKIYGNKGEKLTGKLVNKNKTGNSAILKTKTVAYPNKTAVADQQNKNFNKTIDALIKTGSGVILSIQPRYDNKWDMVNVVVSDSWYYSAEYEKERFAEQVGETVQKIVINSGKAKDPVMVYFVDSFNKDVATPKMFGGWKIKKS
;
A
#
# COMPACT_ATOMS: atom_id res chain seq x y z
N MET A 1 65.72 -16.76 44.91
CA MET A 1 65.46 -16.09 43.61
C MET A 1 64.88 -16.99 42.51
N GLY A 2 64.83 -18.32 42.64
CA GLY A 2 64.43 -19.19 41.50
C GLY A 2 62.95 -19.16 41.12
N PHE A 3 62.03 -19.03 42.09
CA PHE A 3 60.60 -19.28 41.84
C PHE A 3 59.87 -18.14 41.12
N LEU A 4 60.09 -16.89 41.53
CA LEU A 4 59.45 -15.71 40.92
C LEU A 4 59.93 -15.49 39.47
N PHE A 5 61.21 -15.75 39.21
CA PHE A 5 61.77 -15.67 37.85
C PHE A 5 61.13 -16.72 36.93
N LEU A 6 60.88 -17.92 37.44
CA LEU A 6 60.20 -18.99 36.71
C LEU A 6 58.78 -18.58 36.29
N VAL A 7 58.01 -17.97 37.20
CA VAL A 7 56.61 -17.52 36.94
C VAL A 7 56.56 -16.43 35.87
N ILE A 8 57.48 -15.46 35.94
CA ILE A 8 57.56 -14.39 34.94
C ILE A 8 57.93 -14.96 33.57
N VAL A 9 58.84 -15.94 33.49
CA VAL A 9 59.19 -16.62 32.24
C VAL A 9 57.97 -17.36 31.66
N PHE A 10 57.20 -18.08 32.46
CA PHE A 10 55.99 -18.77 31.97
C PHE A 10 54.91 -17.83 31.46
N ILE A 11 54.66 -16.70 32.13
CA ILE A 11 53.69 -15.69 31.68
C ILE A 11 54.16 -15.04 30.38
N SER A 12 55.45 -14.71 30.28
CA SER A 12 56.03 -14.06 29.10
C SER A 12 56.01 -14.98 27.88
N VAL A 13 56.39 -16.25 28.06
CA VAL A 13 56.38 -17.27 27.00
C VAL A 13 54.95 -17.58 26.56
N GLY A 14 54.01 -17.70 27.51
CA GLY A 14 52.59 -17.92 27.21
C GLY A 14 51.97 -16.76 26.43
N PHE A 15 52.29 -15.52 26.79
CA PHE A 15 51.77 -14.33 26.11
C PHE A 15 52.35 -14.19 24.69
N LEU A 16 53.64 -14.45 24.50
CA LEU A 16 54.27 -14.44 23.18
C LEU A 16 53.72 -15.56 22.27
N ALA A 17 53.51 -16.76 22.80
CA ALA A 17 52.90 -17.87 22.07
C ALA A 17 51.46 -17.58 21.67
N PHE A 18 50.69 -16.91 22.54
CA PHE A 18 49.31 -16.49 22.27
C PHE A 18 49.25 -15.45 21.14
N LEU A 19 50.11 -14.42 21.18
CA LEU A 19 50.18 -13.42 20.11
C LEU A 19 50.62 -14.04 18.78
N GLY A 20 51.62 -14.92 18.79
CA GLY A 20 52.02 -15.70 17.61
C GLY A 20 50.90 -16.57 17.05
N GLY A 21 50.12 -17.20 17.92
CA GLY A 21 48.94 -18.00 17.56
C GLY A 21 47.84 -17.17 16.89
N ILE A 22 47.54 -15.97 17.40
CA ILE A 22 46.56 -15.06 16.79
C ILE A 22 47.02 -14.61 15.40
N VAL A 23 48.29 -14.21 15.25
CA VAL A 23 48.84 -13.80 13.95
C VAL A 23 48.79 -14.96 12.96
N TYR A 24 49.18 -16.17 13.38
CA TYR A 24 49.11 -17.37 12.55
C TYR A 24 47.67 -17.75 12.17
N LEU A 25 46.70 -17.56 13.07
CA LEU A 25 45.28 -17.77 12.80
C LEU A 25 44.72 -16.75 11.80
N LEU A 26 45.11 -15.47 11.90
CA LEU A 26 44.74 -14.43 10.93
C LEU A 26 45.32 -14.71 9.54
N ILE A 27 46.59 -15.15 9.45
CA ILE A 27 47.21 -15.55 8.18
C ILE A 27 46.48 -16.76 7.56
N ASN A 28 46.11 -17.76 8.37
CA ASN A 28 45.36 -18.93 7.89
C ASN A 28 43.92 -18.61 7.49
N LEU A 29 43.30 -17.59 8.10
CA LEU A 29 41.98 -17.07 7.72
C LEU A 29 42.00 -16.44 6.32
N ILE A 30 43.07 -15.70 6.00
CA ILE A 30 43.25 -15.07 4.69
C ILE A 30 43.62 -16.11 3.62
N ARG A 31 44.45 -17.13 3.95
CA ARG A 31 44.90 -18.17 3.00
C ARG A 31 43.99 -19.41 2.90
N ARG A 32 42.82 -19.42 3.55
CA ARG A 32 41.78 -20.49 3.51
C ARG A 32 42.28 -21.93 3.75
N ARG A 33 43.30 -22.14 4.59
CA ARG A 33 43.78 -23.50 4.94
C ARG A 33 43.12 -24.04 6.22
N LYS A 34 43.31 -25.35 6.50
CA LYS A 34 42.64 -26.07 7.61
C LYS A 34 43.01 -25.47 8.97
N LYS A 35 41.99 -25.09 9.75
CA LYS A 35 42.06 -24.23 10.95
C LYS A 35 42.35 -24.96 12.27
N LYS A 36 42.53 -26.28 12.26
CA LYS A 36 42.55 -27.09 13.49
C LYS A 36 43.81 -26.88 14.34
N ILE A 37 44.98 -26.74 13.70
CA ILE A 37 46.27 -26.56 14.38
C ILE A 37 46.38 -25.19 15.11
N PRO A 38 46.08 -24.03 14.50
CA PRO A 38 46.14 -22.74 15.21
C PRO A 38 45.17 -22.64 16.39
N LEU A 39 44.01 -23.27 16.30
CA LEU A 39 43.01 -23.26 17.37
C LEU A 39 43.51 -24.01 18.62
N ILE A 40 44.21 -25.15 18.41
CA ILE A 40 44.81 -25.94 19.49
C ILE A 40 45.91 -25.13 20.19
N VAL A 41 46.77 -24.46 19.44
CA VAL A 41 47.85 -23.62 20.00
C VAL A 41 47.29 -22.48 20.86
N ILE A 42 46.25 -21.78 20.40
CA ILE A 42 45.60 -20.72 21.18
C ILE A 42 44.96 -21.28 22.45
N SER A 43 44.27 -22.44 22.35
CA SER A 43 43.65 -23.07 23.51
C SER A 43 44.67 -23.53 24.57
N ALA A 44 45.79 -24.10 24.15
CA ALA A 44 46.88 -24.49 25.07
C ALA A 44 47.55 -23.26 25.72
N SER A 45 47.68 -22.16 24.97
CA SER A 45 48.25 -20.90 25.47
C SER A 45 47.39 -20.26 26.56
N ILE A 46 46.05 -20.30 26.40
CA ILE A 46 45.10 -19.79 27.39
C ILE A 46 45.16 -20.62 28.68
N VAL A 47 45.28 -21.95 28.58
CA VAL A 47 45.41 -22.83 29.75
C VAL A 47 46.73 -22.55 30.50
N LEU A 48 47.84 -22.37 29.78
CA LEU A 48 49.14 -22.00 30.38
C LEU A 48 49.10 -20.61 31.04
N PHE A 49 48.43 -19.63 30.44
CA PHE A 49 48.26 -18.29 31.00
C PHE A 49 47.42 -18.33 32.29
N ILE A 50 46.33 -19.08 32.30
CA ILE A 50 45.48 -19.24 33.49
C ILE A 50 46.26 -19.89 34.62
N LEU A 51 47.02 -20.97 34.35
CA LEU A 51 47.86 -21.63 35.35
C LEU A 51 48.95 -20.70 35.92
N GLY A 52 49.57 -19.86 35.09
CA GLY A 52 50.55 -18.86 35.53
C GLY A 52 49.95 -17.76 36.43
N VAL A 53 48.72 -17.34 36.16
CA VAL A 53 47.98 -16.33 36.96
C VAL A 53 47.56 -16.89 38.33
N PHE A 54 47.25 -18.19 38.43
CA PHE A 54 46.84 -18.82 39.70
C PHE A 54 47.99 -19.03 40.70
N ILE A 55 49.25 -19.09 40.23
CA ILE A 55 50.43 -19.33 41.09
C ILE A 55 51.04 -18.02 41.63
N SER A 56 50.54 -16.84 41.21
CA SER A 56 51.07 -15.55 41.66
C SER A 56 50.61 -15.20 43.09
N PRO A 57 51.48 -14.75 44.01
CA PRO A 57 51.07 -14.38 45.36
C PRO A 57 50.18 -13.12 45.33
N LYS A 58 49.03 -13.19 46.00
CA LYS A 58 48.05 -12.10 46.08
C LYS A 58 48.58 -10.90 46.86
N ALA A 59 48.62 -9.72 46.23
CA ALA A 59 48.67 -8.42 46.90
C ALA A 59 47.26 -7.79 46.93
N ASN A 60 46.81 -7.35 48.10
CA ASN A 60 45.40 -7.20 48.47
C ASN A 60 44.80 -5.78 48.28
N ASP A 61 45.28 -4.94 47.36
CA ASP A 61 44.80 -3.54 47.24
C ASP A 61 44.13 -3.15 45.90
N SER A 62 43.76 -4.10 45.02
CA SER A 62 43.21 -3.80 43.68
C SER A 62 41.69 -4.04 43.48
N VAL A 63 40.98 -4.54 44.50
CA VAL A 63 39.57 -4.97 44.36
C VAL A 63 38.59 -3.79 44.21
N ASN A 64 38.88 -2.63 44.81
CA ASN A 64 37.97 -1.47 44.76
C ASN A 64 38.00 -0.70 43.41
N ALA A 65 39.12 -0.70 42.68
CA ALA A 65 39.21 -0.02 41.38
C ALA A 65 38.60 -0.86 40.24
N SER A 66 38.69 -2.19 40.32
CA SER A 66 38.15 -3.12 39.33
C SER A 66 36.61 -3.19 39.38
N ASN A 67 36.02 -3.27 40.58
CA ASN A 67 34.56 -3.28 40.74
C ASN A 67 33.89 -1.97 40.29
N LYS A 68 34.55 -0.82 40.47
CA LYS A 68 34.04 0.48 40.02
C LYS A 68 34.04 0.60 38.49
N LYS A 69 35.06 0.04 37.81
CA LYS A 69 35.14 -0.03 36.34
C LYS A 69 34.12 -1.01 35.74
N ILE A 70 33.93 -2.19 36.33
CA ILE A 70 32.97 -3.20 35.85
C ILE A 70 31.53 -2.67 35.96
N ASN A 71 31.18 -2.00 37.06
CA ASN A 71 29.86 -1.39 37.24
C ASN A 71 29.61 -0.22 36.27
N ALA A 72 30.62 0.59 35.96
CA ALA A 72 30.51 1.67 34.98
C ALA A 72 30.32 1.15 33.55
N VAL A 73 31.00 0.06 33.17
CA VAL A 73 30.84 -0.59 31.86
C VAL A 73 29.44 -1.22 31.72
N ASN A 74 28.94 -1.87 32.76
CA ASN A 74 27.59 -2.46 32.76
C ASN A 74 26.49 -1.38 32.71
N ALA A 75 26.65 -0.27 33.44
CA ALA A 75 25.72 0.86 33.37
C ALA A 75 25.73 1.54 32.00
N ALA A 76 26.91 1.69 31.39
CA ALA A 76 27.05 2.23 30.04
C ALA A 76 26.40 1.31 28.99
N ALA A 77 26.58 -0.01 29.09
CA ALA A 77 25.96 -0.99 28.20
C ALA A 77 24.42 -0.98 28.30
N LYS A 78 23.88 -0.94 29.52
CA LYS A 78 22.41 -0.85 29.74
C LYS A 78 21.83 0.44 29.18
N LYS A 79 22.50 1.58 29.38
CA LYS A 79 22.10 2.88 28.81
C LYS A 79 22.15 2.87 27.27
N LEU A 80 23.10 2.16 26.67
CA LEU A 80 23.23 1.99 25.22
C LEU A 80 22.11 1.10 24.65
N GLU A 81 21.71 0.06 25.36
CA GLU A 81 20.56 -0.78 24.99
C GLU A 81 19.22 -0.03 25.09
N GLU A 82 19.02 0.73 26.16
CA GLU A 82 17.85 1.59 26.33
C GLU A 82 17.75 2.63 25.20
N GLN A 83 18.86 3.31 24.87
CA GLN A 83 18.93 4.24 23.74
C GLN A 83 18.65 3.58 22.39
N LYS A 84 19.13 2.35 22.17
CA LYS A 84 18.82 1.59 20.93
C LYS A 84 17.33 1.25 20.86
N LYS A 85 16.72 0.86 21.98
CA LYS A 85 15.28 0.54 22.06
C LYS A 85 14.42 1.77 21.80
N ASP A 86 14.79 2.91 22.37
CA ASP A 86 14.08 4.18 22.17
C ASP A 86 14.20 4.69 20.74
N ARG A 87 15.40 4.62 20.14
CA ARG A 87 15.59 4.95 18.72
C ARG A 87 14.74 4.07 17.80
N LYS A 88 14.65 2.76 18.08
CA LYS A 88 13.82 1.83 17.31
C LYS A 88 12.33 2.19 17.43
N LYS A 89 11.83 2.43 18.64
CA LYS A 89 10.45 2.89 18.86
C LYS A 89 10.16 4.20 18.13
N GLN A 90 11.09 5.15 18.17
CA GLN A 90 10.94 6.42 17.47
C GLN A 90 10.91 6.23 15.95
N GLN A 91 11.78 5.37 15.39
CA GLN A 91 11.74 5.04 13.96
C GLN A 91 10.42 4.36 13.56
N GLU A 92 9.90 3.45 14.38
CA GLU A 92 8.62 2.79 14.14
C GLU A 92 7.43 3.77 14.21
N LEU A 93 7.51 4.78 15.08
CA LEU A 93 6.52 5.85 15.18
C LEU A 93 6.55 6.79 13.97
N LEU A 94 7.74 7.11 13.46
CA LEU A 94 7.94 7.96 12.28
C LEU A 94 7.58 7.25 10.97
N ASN A 95 7.65 5.92 10.93
CA ASN A 95 7.24 5.11 9.79
C ASN A 95 5.72 4.91 9.82
N PHE A 96 5.00 5.81 9.15
CA PHE A 96 3.56 5.83 9.12
C PHE A 96 2.99 4.50 8.59
N LYS A 97 2.05 3.97 9.37
CA LYS A 97 1.22 2.82 9.02
C LYS A 97 -0.22 3.19 9.32
N GLY A 98 -1.11 2.88 8.39
CA GLY A 98 -2.52 2.95 8.66
C GLY A 98 -3.36 2.29 7.58
N ASN A 99 -4.61 2.07 7.92
CA ASN A 99 -5.62 1.52 7.04
C ASN A 99 -6.92 2.32 7.21
N LEU A 100 -7.62 2.46 6.09
CA LEU A 100 -8.95 3.05 6.01
C LEU A 100 -9.94 1.94 5.65
N ASN A 101 -11.06 1.89 6.36
CA ASN A 101 -12.21 1.08 6.02
C ASN A 101 -13.47 1.94 6.00
N ALA A 102 -14.43 1.58 5.14
CA ALA A 102 -15.71 2.25 5.02
C ALA A 102 -16.80 1.21 4.82
N GLU A 103 -17.90 1.32 5.55
CA GLU A 103 -19.05 0.42 5.46
C GLU A 103 -20.36 1.20 5.60
N VAL A 104 -21.44 0.73 4.98
CA VAL A 104 -22.77 1.31 5.23
C VAL A 104 -23.43 0.58 6.38
N LYS A 105 -23.85 1.33 7.40
CA LYS A 105 -24.64 0.85 8.54
C LYS A 105 -25.80 1.80 8.78
N ASN A 106 -27.02 1.27 8.86
CA ASN A 106 -28.24 2.04 9.16
C ASN A 106 -28.39 3.30 8.29
N GLY A 107 -28.11 3.19 6.98
CA GLY A 107 -28.22 4.31 6.03
C GLY A 107 -27.14 5.40 6.19
N LYS A 108 -26.10 5.17 7.00
CA LYS A 108 -24.93 6.04 7.15
C LYS A 108 -23.67 5.33 6.69
N VAL A 109 -22.64 6.10 6.36
CA VAL A 109 -21.30 5.55 6.08
C VAL A 109 -20.46 5.62 7.35
N LEU A 110 -20.10 4.47 7.90
CA LEU A 110 -19.15 4.36 9.01
C LEU A 110 -17.73 4.28 8.44
N VAL A 111 -16.94 5.29 8.75
CA VAL A 111 -15.51 5.35 8.44
C VAL A 111 -14.71 4.90 9.64
N SER A 112 -13.77 3.97 9.39
CA SER A 112 -12.87 3.43 10.39
C SER A 112 -11.43 3.60 9.94
N ILE A 113 -10.61 4.26 10.76
CA ILE A 113 -9.16 4.38 10.54
C ILE A 113 -8.45 3.71 11.70
N ASP A 114 -7.45 2.89 11.39
CA ASP A 114 -6.50 2.35 12.34
C ASP A 114 -5.10 2.74 11.88
N SER A 115 -4.30 3.34 12.75
CA SER A 115 -2.98 3.89 12.42
C SER A 115 -2.03 3.88 13.62
N ASN A 116 -0.75 4.13 13.38
CA ASN A 116 0.23 4.38 14.43
C ASN A 116 0.34 5.87 14.82
N VAL A 117 -0.64 6.70 14.43
CA VAL A 117 -0.65 8.13 14.79
C VAL A 117 -1.05 8.30 16.25
N PRO A 118 -0.24 9.01 17.08
CA PRO A 118 -0.56 9.30 18.47
C PRO A 118 -1.86 10.07 18.66
N ASP A 119 -2.39 10.04 19.87
CA ASP A 119 -3.59 10.76 20.26
C ASP A 119 -3.54 12.25 19.93
N GLY A 120 -4.67 12.75 19.42
CA GLY A 120 -4.82 14.13 19.01
C GLY A 120 -4.33 14.43 17.59
N GLY A 121 -3.68 13.48 16.90
CA GLY A 121 -3.38 13.59 15.47
C GLY A 121 -4.66 13.79 14.66
N ILE A 122 -4.64 14.68 13.69
CA ILE A 122 -5.84 15.07 12.94
C ILE A 122 -5.78 14.46 11.54
N PHE A 123 -6.77 13.63 11.20
CA PHE A 123 -7.01 13.22 9.82
C PHE A 123 -8.08 14.11 9.19
N GLU A 124 -7.82 14.58 7.96
CA GLU A 124 -8.88 15.04 7.07
C GLU A 124 -9.51 13.81 6.42
N VAL A 125 -10.79 13.59 6.66
CA VAL A 125 -11.58 12.50 6.09
C VAL A 125 -12.55 13.09 5.08
N THR A 126 -12.52 12.58 3.85
CA THR A 126 -13.33 13.08 2.75
C THR A 126 -14.20 11.95 2.20
N LEU A 127 -15.50 12.21 2.07
CA LEU A 127 -16.43 11.37 1.34
C LEU A 127 -16.81 12.10 0.05
N MET A 128 -16.86 11.38 -1.07
CA MET A 128 -17.14 11.92 -2.38
C MET A 128 -18.05 10.99 -3.19
N ASN A 129 -19.07 11.53 -3.86
CA ASN A 129 -19.93 10.77 -4.76
C ASN A 129 -19.44 10.83 -6.22
N GLY A 130 -20.11 10.12 -7.13
CA GLY A 130 -19.79 10.14 -8.57
C GLY A 130 -20.02 11.48 -9.29
N LYS A 131 -20.68 12.45 -8.63
CA LYS A 131 -20.86 13.83 -9.11
C LYS A 131 -19.84 14.80 -8.54
N ILE A 132 -18.86 14.31 -7.77
CA ILE A 132 -17.82 15.12 -7.11
C ILE A 132 -18.43 16.05 -6.04
N ASP A 133 -19.62 15.75 -5.53
CA ASP A 133 -20.08 16.37 -4.27
C ASP A 133 -19.24 15.81 -3.12
N ILE A 134 -18.85 16.68 -2.18
CA ILE A 134 -17.89 16.35 -1.11
C ILE A 134 -18.50 16.61 0.28
N ILE A 135 -18.16 15.74 1.23
CA ILE A 135 -18.23 15.99 2.68
C ILE A 135 -16.81 15.84 3.22
N ASP A 136 -16.34 16.83 3.97
CA ASP A 136 -15.02 16.83 4.60
C ASP A 136 -15.13 17.07 6.12
N GLU A 137 -14.39 16.27 6.90
CA GLU A 137 -14.28 16.47 8.35
C GLU A 137 -12.84 16.27 8.84
N PHE A 138 -12.45 17.04 9.86
CA PHE A 138 -11.16 16.92 10.54
C PHE A 138 -11.34 16.20 11.87
N ILE A 139 -10.83 14.97 11.96
CA ILE A 139 -11.12 14.07 13.08
C ILE A 139 -9.83 13.72 13.81
N LYS A 140 -9.87 13.86 15.14
CA LYS A 140 -8.76 13.52 16.03
C LYS A 140 -8.68 12.01 16.24
N THR A 141 -7.48 11.47 16.21
CA THR A 141 -7.18 10.08 16.59
C THR A 141 -7.26 9.92 18.10
N LYS A 142 -7.69 8.75 18.54
CA LYS A 142 -7.56 8.27 19.91
C LYS A 142 -7.17 6.79 19.89
N ASP A 143 -6.12 6.43 20.62
CA ASP A 143 -5.51 5.10 20.63
C ASP A 143 -5.16 4.59 19.22
N GLY A 144 -4.72 5.51 18.35
CA GLY A 144 -4.44 5.22 16.93
C GLY A 144 -5.69 4.97 16.07
N LYS A 145 -6.89 5.17 16.60
CA LYS A 145 -8.16 4.84 15.94
C LYS A 145 -9.03 6.07 15.70
N ILE A 146 -9.82 6.00 14.62
CA ILE A 146 -10.97 6.86 14.35
C ILE A 146 -12.14 5.95 13.97
N ARG A 147 -13.33 6.23 14.51
CA ARG A 147 -14.61 5.63 14.12
C ARG A 147 -15.63 6.76 14.02
N LYS A 148 -16.15 7.03 12.83
CA LYS A 148 -17.07 8.14 12.57
C LYS A 148 -18.17 7.75 11.60
N GLU A 149 -19.42 8.01 11.98
CA GLU A 149 -20.56 7.89 11.09
C GLU A 149 -20.81 9.20 10.33
N PHE A 150 -21.04 9.10 9.03
CA PHE A 150 -21.42 10.19 8.15
C PHE A 150 -22.83 9.99 7.63
N THR A 151 -23.65 11.01 7.78
CA THR A 151 -24.98 11.05 7.15
C THR A 151 -24.82 11.50 5.71
N ILE A 152 -25.28 10.69 4.76
CA ILE A 152 -25.17 11.02 3.34
C ILE A 152 -26.35 11.92 2.95
N PRO A 153 -26.09 13.10 2.33
CA PRO A 153 -27.15 13.97 1.85
C PRO A 153 -28.07 13.26 0.88
N LYS A 154 -29.40 13.39 1.08
CA LYS A 154 -30.40 12.77 0.20
C LYS A 154 -30.18 13.09 -1.28
N LYS A 155 -29.69 14.30 -1.59
CA LYS A 155 -29.38 14.76 -2.95
C LYS A 155 -28.30 13.93 -3.68
N TRP A 156 -27.46 13.19 -2.95
CA TRP A 156 -26.45 12.31 -3.55
C TRP A 156 -27.08 11.08 -4.20
N GLY A 157 -28.26 10.67 -3.75
CA GLY A 157 -28.98 9.52 -4.30
C GLY A 157 -28.25 8.19 -4.11
N VAL A 158 -28.57 7.24 -4.99
CA VAL A 158 -27.97 5.91 -5.01
C VAL A 158 -26.68 5.92 -5.84
N GLY A 159 -25.60 5.36 -5.30
CA GLY A 159 -24.33 5.30 -6.00
C GLY A 159 -23.17 4.82 -5.14
N TYR A 160 -21.96 4.93 -5.67
CA TYR A 160 -20.73 4.65 -4.93
C TYR A 160 -20.22 5.90 -4.22
N ILE A 161 -19.79 5.72 -2.97
CA ILE A 161 -19.13 6.75 -2.18
C ILE A 161 -17.66 6.38 -2.04
N ALA A 162 -16.78 7.23 -2.55
CA ALA A 162 -15.34 7.14 -2.31
C ALA A 162 -15.01 7.83 -0.99
N THR A 163 -14.26 7.14 -0.14
CA THR A 163 -13.77 7.63 1.15
C THR A 163 -12.25 7.69 1.09
N SER A 164 -11.68 8.85 1.38
CA SER A 164 -10.24 9.05 1.55
C SER A 164 -9.95 9.65 2.91
N ALA A 165 -8.72 9.45 3.38
CA ALA A 165 -8.27 10.01 4.64
C ALA A 165 -6.79 10.39 4.53
N MET A 166 -6.46 11.59 4.98
CA MET A 166 -5.12 12.14 4.88
C MET A 166 -4.68 12.74 6.23
N PHE A 167 -3.49 12.35 6.66
CA PHE A 167 -2.79 12.96 7.78
C PHE A 167 -1.81 14.00 7.21
N ARG A 168 -2.21 15.27 7.19
CA ARG A 168 -1.44 16.37 6.58
C ARG A 168 -1.04 17.45 7.58
N PHE A 169 0.03 18.18 7.24
CA PHE A 169 0.56 19.30 8.04
C PHE A 169 0.45 20.65 7.31
N ASN A 170 0.06 20.66 6.04
CA ASN A 170 0.01 21.84 5.18
C ASN A 170 -1.39 22.47 5.11
N TYR A 171 -2.09 22.57 6.25
CA TYR A 171 -3.43 23.16 6.29
C TYR A 171 -3.62 24.10 7.48
N ASP A 172 -3.50 25.40 7.21
CA ASP A 172 -3.41 26.45 8.23
C ASP A 172 -4.71 26.66 9.00
N LYS A 173 -5.87 26.33 8.42
CA LYS A 173 -7.18 26.47 9.10
C LYS A 173 -7.42 25.39 10.17
N LYS A 174 -6.78 24.23 10.04
CA LYS A 174 -6.82 23.12 11.02
C LYS A 174 -5.42 22.50 11.14
N PRO A 175 -4.47 23.23 11.75
CA PRO A 175 -3.10 22.75 11.88
C PRO A 175 -3.04 21.57 12.86
N GLN A 176 -2.02 20.72 12.71
CA GLN A 176 -1.77 19.66 13.69
C GLN A 176 -1.44 20.26 15.06
N PRO A 177 -1.82 19.62 16.17
CA PRO A 177 -1.45 20.07 17.51
C PRO A 177 0.07 20.06 17.74
N GLU A 178 0.55 20.88 18.67
CA GLU A 178 1.98 20.96 19.00
C GLU A 178 2.58 19.62 19.47
N SER A 179 1.80 18.79 20.17
CA SER A 179 2.21 17.43 20.55
C SER A 179 2.57 16.57 19.35
N ILE A 180 1.84 16.73 18.25
CA ILE A 180 2.03 15.98 17.00
C ILE A 180 3.18 16.57 16.19
N LYS A 181 3.30 17.91 16.13
CA LYS A 181 4.42 18.60 15.46
C LYS A 181 5.76 18.29 16.12
N LYS A 182 5.83 18.14 17.44
CA LYS A 182 7.08 17.73 18.14
C LYS A 182 7.62 16.39 17.61
N ILE A 183 6.71 15.48 17.25
CA ILE A 183 7.04 14.15 16.76
C ILE A 183 7.43 14.20 15.28
N TYR A 184 6.56 14.76 14.44
CA TYR A 184 6.68 14.66 12.98
C TYR A 184 7.31 15.88 12.30
N GLY A 185 7.54 16.97 13.04
CA GLY A 185 7.97 18.25 12.50
C GLY A 185 6.81 19.19 12.17
N ASN A 186 7.11 20.46 11.92
CA ASN A 186 6.11 21.50 11.68
C ASN A 186 5.34 21.28 10.37
N LYS A 187 5.98 20.66 9.40
CA LYS A 187 5.44 20.35 8.07
C LYS A 187 5.42 18.84 7.81
N GLY A 188 5.52 18.02 8.85
CA GLY A 188 5.58 16.56 8.71
C GLY A 188 6.90 16.04 8.11
N GLU A 189 7.96 16.85 8.10
CA GLU A 189 9.25 16.55 7.46
C GLU A 189 9.93 15.27 7.99
N LYS A 190 9.59 14.83 9.22
CA LYS A 190 10.09 13.58 9.81
C LYS A 190 9.22 12.36 9.50
N LEU A 191 8.06 12.54 8.87
CA LEU A 191 7.16 11.46 8.48
C LEU A 191 7.82 10.60 7.38
N THR A 192 7.82 9.28 7.59
CA THR A 192 8.38 8.29 6.66
C THR A 192 7.37 7.17 6.41
N GLY A 193 7.61 6.31 5.41
CA GLY A 193 6.77 5.15 5.12
C GLY A 193 6.18 5.15 3.72
N LYS A 194 5.59 4.02 3.32
CA LYS A 194 5.12 3.78 1.93
C LYS A 194 3.91 4.63 1.53
N LEU A 195 3.15 5.13 2.50
CA LEU A 195 1.95 5.94 2.29
C LEU A 195 2.24 7.44 2.38
N VAL A 196 3.50 7.82 2.57
CA VAL A 196 3.91 9.22 2.69
C VAL A 196 4.10 9.84 1.31
N ASN A 197 3.38 10.93 1.08
CA ASN A 197 3.59 11.83 -0.04
C ASN A 197 4.39 13.06 0.42
N LYS A 198 5.52 13.32 -0.24
CA LYS A 198 6.41 14.44 0.08
C LYS A 198 6.11 15.61 -0.85
N ASN A 199 5.79 16.78 -0.28
CA ASN A 199 5.54 18.01 -1.03
C ASN A 199 6.34 19.18 -0.44
N LYS A 200 6.63 20.19 -1.28
CA LYS A 200 7.35 21.42 -0.84
C LYS A 200 6.64 22.15 0.30
N THR A 201 5.32 22.05 0.37
CA THR A 201 4.49 22.73 1.37
C THR A 201 4.30 21.91 2.65
N GLY A 202 4.65 20.63 2.64
CA GLY A 202 4.60 19.72 3.79
C GLY A 202 4.27 18.29 3.37
N ASN A 203 4.81 17.33 4.13
CA ASN A 203 4.54 15.93 3.92
C ASN A 203 3.14 15.57 4.43
N SER A 204 2.56 14.55 3.81
CA SER A 204 1.28 13.97 4.22
C SER A 204 1.35 12.45 4.14
N ALA A 205 0.58 11.77 4.98
CA ALA A 205 0.30 10.35 4.80
C ALA A 205 -1.11 10.19 4.23
N ILE A 206 -1.22 9.51 3.10
CA ILE A 206 -2.48 9.32 2.38
C ILE A 206 -2.87 7.85 2.50
N LEU A 207 -4.01 7.59 3.16
CA LEU A 207 -4.56 6.25 3.26
C LEU A 207 -5.16 5.82 1.92
N LYS A 208 -5.08 4.53 1.60
CA LYS A 208 -5.68 3.98 0.39
C LYS A 208 -7.19 4.22 0.40
N THR A 209 -7.70 4.88 -0.64
CA THR A 209 -9.12 5.16 -0.82
C THR A 209 -9.95 3.87 -0.77
N LYS A 210 -11.13 3.96 -0.15
CA LYS A 210 -12.12 2.88 -0.13
C LYS A 210 -13.40 3.36 -0.78
N THR A 211 -14.05 2.47 -1.51
CA THR A 211 -15.32 2.74 -2.16
C THR A 211 -16.38 1.82 -1.59
N VAL A 212 -17.55 2.37 -1.29
CA VAL A 212 -18.68 1.62 -0.74
C VAL A 212 -19.95 1.93 -1.54
N ALA A 213 -20.76 0.90 -1.78
CA ALA A 213 -22.07 1.05 -2.43
C ALA A 213 -23.09 1.60 -1.43
N TYR A 214 -23.77 2.67 -1.79
CA TYR A 214 -24.76 3.35 -0.96
C TYR A 214 -26.14 3.41 -1.65
N PRO A 215 -27.24 3.08 -0.95
CA PRO A 215 -27.29 2.60 0.44
C PRO A 215 -26.84 1.13 0.61
N ASN A 216 -26.81 0.35 -0.47
CA ASN A 216 -26.30 -1.02 -0.49
C ASN A 216 -25.96 -1.43 -1.92
N LYS A 217 -25.32 -2.60 -2.08
CA LYS A 217 -24.89 -3.11 -3.39
C LYS A 217 -26.06 -3.36 -4.35
N THR A 218 -27.18 -3.88 -3.86
CA THR A 218 -28.37 -4.18 -4.67
C THR A 218 -28.96 -2.92 -5.27
N ALA A 219 -29.21 -1.89 -4.44
CA ALA A 219 -29.75 -0.62 -4.91
C ALA A 219 -28.85 0.04 -5.97
N VAL A 220 -27.53 0.01 -5.77
CA VAL A 220 -26.58 0.53 -6.76
C VAL A 220 -26.63 -0.26 -8.07
N ALA A 221 -26.69 -1.59 -8.01
CA ALA A 221 -26.83 -2.43 -9.19
C ALA A 221 -28.15 -2.14 -9.93
N ASP A 222 -29.26 -1.98 -9.21
CA ASP A 222 -30.56 -1.64 -9.79
C ASP A 222 -30.55 -0.26 -10.46
N GLN A 223 -29.93 0.73 -9.82
CA GLN A 223 -29.77 2.06 -10.40
C GLN A 223 -28.88 2.05 -11.64
N GLN A 224 -27.80 1.27 -11.64
CA GLN A 224 -26.93 1.07 -12.80
C GLN A 224 -27.70 0.41 -13.95
N ASN A 225 -28.49 -0.63 -13.67
CA ASN A 225 -29.35 -1.29 -14.65
C ASN A 225 -30.38 -0.32 -15.25
N LYS A 226 -31.04 0.47 -14.40
CA LYS A 226 -32.00 1.49 -14.84
C LYS A 226 -31.35 2.54 -15.75
N ASN A 227 -30.17 3.01 -15.37
CA ASN A 227 -29.42 4.00 -16.17
C ASN A 227 -28.95 3.40 -17.50
N PHE A 228 -28.50 2.14 -17.48
CA PHE A 228 -28.11 1.41 -18.68
C PHE A 228 -29.30 1.28 -19.65
N ASN A 229 -30.43 0.76 -19.19
CA ASN A 229 -31.64 0.61 -20.02
C ASN A 229 -32.09 1.96 -20.59
N LYS A 230 -32.15 3.00 -19.76
CA LYS A 230 -32.49 4.36 -20.20
C LYS A 230 -31.54 4.88 -21.29
N THR A 231 -30.25 4.56 -21.19
CA THR A 231 -29.25 5.00 -22.17
C THR A 231 -29.42 4.25 -23.50
N ILE A 232 -29.71 2.94 -23.45
CA ILE A 232 -30.05 2.14 -24.62
C ILE A 232 -31.34 2.67 -25.28
N ASP A 233 -32.40 2.91 -24.52
CA ASP A 233 -33.66 3.45 -25.02
C ASP A 233 -33.47 4.83 -25.68
N ALA A 234 -32.64 5.69 -25.09
CA ALA A 234 -32.30 6.99 -25.65
C ALA A 234 -31.53 6.87 -26.97
N LEU A 235 -30.60 5.91 -27.08
CA LEU A 235 -29.87 5.63 -28.31
C LEU A 235 -30.82 5.13 -29.42
N ILE A 236 -31.70 4.18 -29.10
CA ILE A 236 -32.74 3.67 -30.02
C ILE A 236 -33.61 4.83 -30.53
N LYS A 237 -34.12 5.67 -29.61
CA LYS A 237 -34.97 6.81 -29.97
C LYS A 237 -34.24 7.84 -30.85
N THR A 238 -32.97 8.12 -30.55
CA THR A 238 -32.13 9.05 -31.34
C THR A 238 -31.86 8.49 -32.73
N GLY A 239 -31.81 7.16 -32.87
CA GLY A 239 -31.69 6.45 -34.14
C GLY A 239 -32.86 6.68 -35.12
N SER A 240 -33.91 7.43 -34.73
CA SER A 240 -34.98 7.90 -35.63
C SER A 240 -35.63 6.80 -36.47
N GLY A 241 -35.83 5.61 -35.87
CA GLY A 241 -36.42 4.45 -36.53
C GLY A 241 -35.43 3.56 -37.29
N VAL A 242 -34.17 3.96 -37.46
CA VAL A 242 -33.12 3.11 -38.05
C VAL A 242 -32.74 1.99 -37.09
N ILE A 243 -32.64 2.28 -35.79
CA ILE A 243 -32.41 1.29 -34.74
C ILE A 243 -33.77 0.84 -34.21
N LEU A 244 -34.07 -0.45 -34.34
CA LEU A 244 -35.30 -1.05 -33.82
C LEU A 244 -35.12 -1.55 -32.39
N SER A 245 -33.99 -2.20 -32.10
CA SER A 245 -33.65 -2.68 -30.75
C SER A 245 -32.16 -2.90 -30.57
N ILE A 246 -31.71 -2.95 -29.31
CA ILE A 246 -30.34 -3.30 -28.94
C ILE A 246 -30.42 -4.32 -27.81
N GLN A 247 -29.87 -5.51 -28.03
CA GLN A 247 -30.04 -6.63 -27.11
C GLN A 247 -28.85 -7.59 -27.13
N PRO A 248 -28.64 -8.37 -26.06
CA PRO A 248 -27.71 -9.49 -26.05
C PRO A 248 -27.92 -10.41 -27.25
N ARG A 249 -26.83 -10.83 -27.88
CA ARG A 249 -26.91 -11.82 -28.96
C ARG A 249 -27.22 -13.22 -28.43
N TYR A 250 -26.71 -13.56 -27.24
CA TYR A 250 -26.88 -14.87 -26.60
C TYR A 250 -27.07 -14.75 -25.07
N ASP A 251 -27.86 -15.66 -24.48
CA ASP A 251 -27.96 -15.94 -23.03
C ASP A 251 -28.03 -14.72 -22.08
N ASN A 252 -28.64 -13.61 -22.51
CA ASN A 252 -28.67 -12.34 -21.77
C ASN A 252 -27.28 -11.78 -21.38
N LYS A 253 -26.21 -12.23 -22.06
CA LYS A 253 -24.84 -11.74 -21.86
C LYS A 253 -24.53 -10.63 -22.87
N TRP A 254 -23.97 -9.53 -22.37
CA TRP A 254 -23.72 -8.32 -23.15
C TRP A 254 -22.32 -8.27 -23.77
N ASP A 255 -21.56 -9.36 -23.72
CA ASP A 255 -20.27 -9.51 -24.41
C ASP A 255 -20.43 -9.55 -25.94
N MET A 256 -21.58 -10.04 -26.41
CA MET A 256 -21.99 -9.98 -27.82
C MET A 256 -23.37 -9.31 -27.90
N VAL A 257 -23.49 -8.29 -28.75
CA VAL A 257 -24.69 -7.46 -28.82
C VAL A 257 -25.19 -7.40 -30.26
N ASN A 258 -26.50 -7.57 -30.44
CA ASN A 258 -27.18 -7.26 -31.69
C ASN A 258 -27.77 -5.85 -31.62
N VAL A 259 -27.47 -5.04 -32.62
CA VAL A 259 -28.23 -3.84 -32.99
C VAL A 259 -29.14 -4.25 -34.14
N VAL A 260 -30.44 -4.32 -33.88
CA VAL A 260 -31.45 -4.63 -34.90
C VAL A 260 -31.76 -3.35 -35.66
N VAL A 261 -31.57 -3.36 -36.98
CA VAL A 261 -31.80 -2.20 -37.85
C VAL A 261 -33.04 -2.41 -38.72
N SER A 262 -33.68 -1.30 -39.10
CA SER A 262 -34.82 -1.32 -40.01
C SER A 262 -34.42 -1.56 -41.47
N ASP A 263 -35.42 -1.81 -42.32
CA ASP A 263 -35.23 -2.00 -43.77
C ASP A 263 -34.58 -0.80 -44.46
N SER A 264 -34.58 0.39 -43.85
CA SER A 264 -33.84 1.56 -44.33
C SER A 264 -32.36 1.25 -44.57
N TRP A 265 -31.80 0.26 -43.87
CA TRP A 265 -30.45 -0.23 -44.08
C TRP A 265 -30.19 -0.67 -45.53
N TYR A 266 -31.15 -1.34 -46.18
CA TYR A 266 -30.97 -1.84 -47.54
C TYR A 266 -30.92 -0.73 -48.58
N TYR A 267 -31.63 0.37 -48.32
CA TYR A 267 -31.71 1.53 -49.21
C TYR A 267 -30.61 2.57 -49.00
N SER A 268 -29.82 2.45 -47.93
CA SER A 268 -28.72 3.38 -47.63
C SER A 268 -27.50 3.11 -48.52
N ALA A 269 -26.66 4.12 -48.76
CA ALA A 269 -25.40 3.92 -49.47
C ALA A 269 -24.38 3.16 -48.59
N GLU A 270 -23.42 2.45 -49.20
CA GLU A 270 -22.44 1.63 -48.46
C GLU A 270 -21.63 2.45 -47.45
N TYR A 271 -21.17 3.65 -47.83
CA TYR A 271 -20.44 4.56 -46.93
C TYR A 271 -21.30 5.04 -45.73
N GLU A 272 -22.63 5.15 -45.90
CA GLU A 272 -23.55 5.53 -44.82
C GLU A 272 -23.71 4.37 -43.83
N LYS A 273 -23.81 3.14 -44.35
CA LYS A 273 -23.87 1.92 -43.53
C LYS A 273 -22.59 1.76 -42.71
N GLU A 274 -21.42 1.99 -43.31
CA GLU A 274 -20.13 1.96 -42.62
C GLU A 274 -20.06 2.99 -41.51
N ARG A 275 -20.34 4.26 -41.81
CA ARG A 275 -20.31 5.35 -40.83
C ARG A 275 -21.30 5.11 -39.69
N PHE A 276 -22.51 4.65 -40.00
CA PHE A 276 -23.50 4.31 -39.00
C PHE A 276 -23.02 3.17 -38.10
N ALA A 277 -22.51 2.09 -38.70
CA ALA A 277 -22.02 0.93 -37.96
C ALA A 277 -20.87 1.30 -37.02
N GLU A 278 -19.96 2.18 -37.47
CA GLU A 278 -18.88 2.72 -36.65
C GLU A 278 -19.40 3.52 -35.46
N GLN A 279 -20.22 4.54 -35.72
CA GLN A 279 -20.70 5.44 -34.67
C GLN A 279 -21.57 4.73 -33.65
N VAL A 280 -22.56 3.94 -34.11
CA VAL A 280 -23.48 3.23 -33.23
C VAL A 280 -22.77 2.08 -32.55
N GLY A 281 -21.96 1.31 -33.29
CA GLY A 281 -21.25 0.16 -32.76
C GLY A 281 -20.30 0.53 -31.63
N GLU A 282 -19.46 1.56 -31.82
CA GLU A 282 -18.59 2.07 -30.76
C GLU A 282 -19.37 2.62 -29.56
N THR A 283 -20.47 3.31 -29.83
CA THR A 283 -21.30 3.89 -28.76
C THR A 283 -21.92 2.78 -27.91
N VAL A 284 -22.44 1.72 -28.52
CA VAL A 284 -22.98 0.55 -27.83
C VAL A 284 -21.89 -0.16 -27.02
N GLN A 285 -20.70 -0.38 -27.59
CA GLN A 285 -19.56 -0.95 -26.87
C GLN A 285 -19.25 -0.14 -25.60
N LYS A 286 -19.12 1.19 -25.74
CA LYS A 286 -18.84 2.10 -24.63
C LYS A 286 -19.94 2.06 -23.56
N ILE A 287 -21.21 2.07 -23.95
CA ILE A 287 -22.34 1.99 -23.01
C ILE A 287 -22.30 0.68 -22.21
N VAL A 288 -22.09 -0.45 -22.88
CA VAL A 288 -22.04 -1.77 -22.23
C VAL A 288 -20.85 -1.87 -21.28
N ILE A 289 -19.65 -1.49 -21.72
CA ILE A 289 -18.43 -1.54 -20.90
C ILE A 289 -18.56 -0.61 -19.68
N ASN A 290 -18.99 0.64 -19.89
CA ASN A 290 -19.11 1.63 -18.81
C ASN A 290 -20.20 1.28 -17.79
N SER A 291 -21.21 0.50 -18.19
CA SER A 291 -22.23 0.00 -17.27
C SER A 291 -21.76 -1.18 -16.41
N GLY A 292 -20.62 -1.79 -16.74
CA GLY A 292 -20.11 -2.99 -16.08
C GLY A 292 -20.82 -4.28 -16.47
N LYS A 293 -21.67 -4.26 -17.50
CA LYS A 293 -22.41 -5.43 -18.01
C LYS A 293 -21.51 -6.46 -18.70
N ALA A 294 -20.40 -6.02 -19.27
CA ALA A 294 -19.35 -6.85 -19.82
C ALA A 294 -17.98 -6.18 -19.66
N LYS A 295 -16.91 -6.96 -19.80
CA LYS A 295 -15.55 -6.45 -19.93
C LYS A 295 -15.19 -6.40 -21.41
N ASP A 296 -14.25 -5.53 -21.76
CA ASP A 296 -13.65 -5.48 -23.09
C ASP A 296 -13.00 -6.86 -23.45
N PRO A 297 -13.19 -7.39 -24.68
CA PRO A 297 -13.94 -6.81 -25.82
C PRO A 297 -15.45 -7.07 -25.78
N VAL A 298 -16.23 -6.07 -26.24
CA VAL A 298 -17.66 -6.22 -26.56
C VAL A 298 -17.84 -6.23 -28.07
N MET A 299 -18.43 -7.29 -28.62
CA MET A 299 -18.64 -7.45 -30.06
C MET A 299 -20.05 -7.01 -30.45
N VAL A 300 -20.15 -5.97 -31.30
CA VAL A 300 -21.44 -5.45 -31.76
C VAL A 300 -21.69 -5.89 -33.20
N TYR A 301 -22.79 -6.60 -33.40
CA TYR A 301 -23.30 -7.05 -34.68
C TYR A 301 -24.51 -6.21 -35.07
N PHE A 302 -24.66 -5.95 -36.36
CA PHE A 302 -25.87 -5.34 -36.91
C PHE A 302 -26.66 -6.43 -37.63
N VAL A 303 -27.94 -6.55 -37.31
CA VAL A 303 -28.85 -7.55 -37.88
C VAL A 303 -30.12 -6.88 -38.37
N ASP A 304 -30.78 -7.45 -39.39
CA ASP A 304 -32.12 -7.02 -39.79
C ASP A 304 -33.20 -7.55 -38.81
N SER A 305 -34.47 -7.21 -39.07
CA SER A 305 -35.61 -7.68 -38.28
C SER A 305 -35.81 -9.21 -38.32
N PHE A 306 -35.15 -9.92 -39.22
CA PHE A 306 -35.15 -11.38 -39.35
C PHE A 306 -33.91 -12.03 -38.73
N ASN A 307 -33.09 -11.26 -37.99
CA ASN A 307 -31.80 -11.68 -37.42
C ASN A 307 -30.73 -12.08 -38.44
N LYS A 308 -30.86 -11.69 -39.72
CA LYS A 308 -29.76 -11.83 -40.71
C LYS A 308 -28.72 -10.77 -40.40
N ASP A 309 -27.47 -11.19 -40.22
CA ASP A 309 -26.36 -10.23 -40.08
C ASP A 309 -26.24 -9.36 -41.33
N VAL A 310 -26.22 -8.04 -41.13
CA VAL A 310 -26.02 -7.03 -42.17
C VAL A 310 -24.72 -6.26 -42.00
N ALA A 311 -24.14 -6.24 -40.80
CA ALA A 311 -22.74 -5.89 -40.58
C ALA A 311 -22.14 -6.64 -39.38
N THR A 312 -20.86 -6.98 -39.46
CA THR A 312 -20.15 -7.75 -38.43
C THR A 312 -18.86 -7.04 -37.99
N PRO A 313 -18.48 -7.11 -36.70
CA PRO A 313 -17.25 -6.47 -36.23
C PRO A 313 -16.01 -7.13 -36.85
N LYS A 314 -14.99 -6.33 -37.17
CA LYS A 314 -13.68 -6.79 -37.68
C LYS A 314 -12.71 -7.00 -36.51
N MET A 315 -11.73 -7.89 -36.70
CA MET A 315 -10.74 -8.23 -35.66
C MET A 315 -9.88 -7.05 -35.21
N PHE A 316 -9.63 -6.06 -36.09
CA PHE A 316 -8.77 -4.90 -35.82
C PHE A 316 -9.56 -3.59 -35.72
N GLY A 317 -10.87 -3.66 -35.44
CA GLY A 317 -11.75 -2.51 -35.36
C GLY A 317 -12.52 -2.22 -36.66
N GLY A 318 -13.63 -1.50 -36.51
CA GLY A 318 -14.58 -1.23 -37.59
C GLY A 318 -15.51 -2.42 -37.89
N TRP A 319 -16.38 -2.22 -38.90
CA TRP A 319 -17.39 -3.20 -39.30
C TRP A 319 -17.22 -3.60 -40.77
N LYS A 320 -17.52 -4.86 -41.07
CA LYS A 320 -17.67 -5.36 -42.44
C LYS A 320 -19.15 -5.34 -42.78
N ILE A 321 -19.53 -4.54 -43.76
CA ILE A 321 -20.88 -4.54 -44.31
C ILE A 321 -21.08 -5.82 -45.12
N LYS A 322 -22.18 -6.54 -44.86
CA LYS A 322 -22.57 -7.71 -45.64
C LYS A 322 -23.38 -7.24 -46.84
N LYS A 323 -22.99 -7.68 -48.03
CA LYS A 323 -23.77 -7.47 -49.24
C LYS A 323 -25.11 -8.18 -49.06
N SER A 324 -26.18 -7.42 -49.23
CA SER A 324 -27.57 -7.84 -49.07
C SER A 324 -27.95 -8.95 -50.03
#